data_AF-A0A6P2VIL5-F1
#
_entry.id   AF-A0A6P2VIL5-F1
#
_cell.length_a   1.000
_cell.length_b   1.000
_cell.length_c   1.000
_cell.angle_alpha   90.00
_cell.angle_beta   90.00
_cell.angle_gamma   90.00
#
_symmetry.space_group_name_H-M   'P 1'
#
loop_
_entity.id
_entity.type
_entity.pdbx_description
1 polymer ?
#
loop_
_entity_poly.entity_id
_entity_poly.type
_entity_poly.pdbx_seq_one_letter_code
_entity_poly.pdbx_strand_id
1 'polypeptide(L)'
;MKSGYSILLGETIDAKTVQYRDCERFQIVCLHCREPVFKVRRTLGGQSDQHYLAHYSAGASYQGECDLRAAQIDRSEQERQNHVSRDQRLAYFLNVLRRTLAMAPVYAESAEKSHWRMDHSPGIVCIRDLAWAALSQGNRGSSFDECAIDYLARLDEAGWSLATSFSLGRQRQIARDMWLTITSNTGHSNFNYVFNHALMQVVGNLPNMRNHSPQEIAITRQMAEYLQLLWAAKKSDVNVVLQKMLAHQFPKGFSNTRGVDVDDRDDSEDRSTYFTRLLGNTTIEMIGTLLAFPYFELLKQQYGDSSKVYPYQPGIEPVDPDEVAKLKAFREKVMRDRMPPSAH
;
A
#
# COMPACT_ATOMS: atom_id res chain seq x y z
N MET A 1 -9.32 -16.00 -25.33
CA MET A 1 -9.05 -14.53 -25.36
C MET A 1 -7.74 -14.15 -24.65
N LYS A 2 -7.00 -13.15 -25.16
CA LYS A 2 -5.80 -12.62 -24.47
C LYS A 2 -6.12 -11.60 -23.38
N SER A 3 -7.26 -10.91 -23.48
CA SER A 3 -7.67 -9.86 -22.56
C SER A 3 -9.13 -9.99 -22.16
N GLY A 4 -9.49 -9.44 -21.01
CA GLY A 4 -10.87 -9.32 -20.50
C GLY A 4 -11.08 -7.95 -19.87
N TYR A 5 -12.31 -7.60 -19.52
CA TYR A 5 -12.62 -6.34 -18.84
C TYR A 5 -12.89 -6.62 -17.37
N SER A 6 -12.15 -6.02 -16.45
CA SER A 6 -12.54 -6.04 -15.05
C SER A 6 -13.63 -5.00 -14.84
N ILE A 7 -14.82 -5.42 -14.37
CA ILE A 7 -15.90 -4.48 -14.02
C ILE A 7 -15.46 -3.61 -12.84
N LEU A 8 -14.90 -4.25 -11.80
CA LEU A 8 -14.52 -3.57 -10.57
C LEU A 8 -13.34 -2.62 -10.75
N LEU A 9 -12.36 -3.04 -11.57
CA LEU A 9 -11.27 -2.20 -12.01
C LEU A 9 -11.56 -1.55 -13.35
N GLY A 10 -12.81 -1.40 -13.79
CA GLY A 10 -13.26 -0.80 -15.06
C GLY A 10 -12.22 -0.66 -16.20
N GLU A 11 -11.43 -1.69 -16.49
CA GLU A 11 -10.28 -1.61 -17.38
C GLU A 11 -10.04 -2.96 -18.05
N THR A 12 -9.35 -2.91 -19.18
CA THR A 12 -8.93 -4.11 -19.89
C THR A 12 -7.70 -4.73 -19.23
N ILE A 13 -7.81 -6.00 -18.87
CA ILE A 13 -6.80 -6.80 -18.18
C ILE A 13 -6.25 -7.85 -19.13
N ASP A 14 -4.92 -7.89 -19.32
CA ASP A 14 -4.24 -8.99 -20.02
C ASP A 14 -4.24 -10.24 -19.14
N ALA A 15 -4.55 -11.39 -19.74
CA ALA A 15 -4.56 -12.66 -19.04
C ALA A 15 -3.23 -12.94 -18.32
N LYS A 16 -2.07 -12.51 -18.83
CA LYS A 16 -0.74 -12.73 -18.23
C LYS A 16 -0.58 -12.09 -16.86
N THR A 17 -1.32 -11.03 -16.55
CA THR A 17 -1.13 -10.24 -15.32
C THR A 17 -2.01 -10.72 -14.16
N VAL A 18 -2.92 -11.68 -14.41
CA VAL A 18 -3.88 -12.17 -13.43
C VAL A 18 -3.84 -13.69 -13.26
N GLN A 19 -4.15 -14.12 -12.04
CA GLN A 19 -4.30 -15.51 -11.64
C GLN A 19 -5.76 -15.99 -11.81
N TYR A 20 -5.98 -17.29 -11.64
CA TYR A 20 -7.34 -17.88 -11.73
C TYR A 20 -8.34 -17.20 -10.80
N ARG A 21 -8.02 -17.11 -9.51
CA ARG A 21 -8.92 -16.52 -8.50
C ARG A 21 -9.10 -15.01 -8.66
N ASP A 22 -8.17 -14.35 -9.34
CA ASP A 22 -8.28 -12.92 -9.63
C ASP A 22 -9.48 -12.64 -10.55
N CYS A 23 -9.82 -13.56 -11.46
CA CYS A 23 -10.91 -13.36 -12.42
C CYS A 23 -12.27 -13.20 -11.73
N GLU A 24 -12.56 -14.02 -10.73
CA GLU A 24 -13.77 -13.90 -9.91
C GLU A 24 -13.74 -12.61 -9.08
N ARG A 25 -12.63 -12.33 -8.40
CA ARG A 25 -12.48 -11.17 -7.51
C ARG A 25 -12.63 -9.86 -8.27
N PHE A 26 -11.94 -9.71 -9.38
CA PHE A 26 -12.02 -8.50 -10.20
C PHE A 26 -13.28 -8.42 -11.07
N GLN A 27 -14.19 -9.40 -10.97
CA GLN A 27 -15.34 -9.54 -11.85
C GLN A 27 -14.90 -9.35 -13.32
N ILE A 28 -13.88 -10.13 -13.72
CA ILE A 28 -13.36 -10.08 -15.08
C ILE A 28 -14.36 -10.76 -15.98
N VAL A 29 -14.79 -10.01 -16.98
CA VAL A 29 -15.73 -10.44 -17.98
C VAL A 29 -15.12 -10.36 -19.37
N CYS A 30 -15.73 -11.03 -20.33
CA CYS A 30 -15.42 -10.84 -21.73
C CYS A 30 -15.63 -9.37 -22.12
N LEU A 31 -14.70 -8.80 -22.90
CA LEU A 31 -14.82 -7.43 -23.42
C LEU A 31 -16.07 -7.24 -24.30
N HIS A 32 -16.53 -8.32 -24.96
CA HIS A 32 -17.63 -8.29 -25.90
C HIS A 32 -18.98 -8.61 -25.24
N CYS A 33 -19.18 -9.84 -24.75
CA CYS A 33 -20.47 -10.28 -24.22
C CYS A 33 -20.69 -9.92 -22.74
N ARG A 34 -19.66 -9.45 -22.03
CA ARG A 34 -19.69 -9.14 -20.59
C ARG A 34 -20.03 -10.32 -19.68
N GLU A 35 -19.92 -11.54 -20.18
CA GLU A 35 -20.02 -12.75 -19.35
C GLU A 35 -18.74 -13.00 -18.54
N PRO A 36 -18.82 -13.60 -17.34
CA PRO A 36 -17.65 -13.94 -16.54
C PRO A 36 -16.67 -14.88 -17.26
N VAL A 37 -15.39 -14.61 -17.08
CA VAL A 37 -14.29 -15.42 -17.64
C VAL A 37 -13.34 -15.90 -16.56
N PHE A 38 -12.54 -16.92 -16.86
CA PHE A 38 -11.50 -17.44 -15.96
C PHE A 38 -10.16 -17.60 -16.67
N LYS A 39 -9.10 -17.59 -15.86
CA LYS A 39 -7.73 -17.76 -16.33
C LYS A 39 -7.43 -19.20 -16.70
N VAL A 40 -6.81 -19.41 -17.85
CA VAL A 40 -6.21 -20.68 -18.22
C VAL A 40 -4.71 -20.49 -18.49
N ARG A 41 -3.91 -21.45 -18.02
CA ARG A 41 -2.48 -21.60 -18.32
C ARG A 41 -2.28 -22.91 -19.04
N ARG A 42 -1.63 -22.87 -20.20
CA ARG A 42 -1.25 -24.06 -20.96
C ARG A 42 0.26 -24.09 -21.11
N THR A 43 0.88 -25.10 -20.53
CA THR A 43 2.32 -25.35 -20.68
C THR A 43 2.48 -26.31 -21.86
N LEU A 44 3.02 -25.82 -22.96
CA LEU A 44 3.38 -26.65 -24.11
C LEU A 44 4.85 -27.02 -23.95
N GLY A 45 5.16 -28.31 -23.88
CA GLY A 45 6.51 -28.80 -23.58
C GLY A 45 7.60 -28.09 -24.40
N GLY A 46 8.49 -27.38 -23.71
CA GLY A 46 9.62 -26.64 -24.30
C GLY A 46 9.35 -25.20 -24.73
N GLN A 47 8.12 -24.67 -24.61
CA GLN A 47 7.79 -23.28 -24.93
C GLN A 47 7.31 -22.48 -23.71
N SER A 48 7.36 -21.15 -23.82
CA SER A 48 6.82 -20.24 -22.81
C SER A 48 5.33 -20.50 -22.55
N ASP A 49 4.93 -20.39 -21.28
CA ASP A 49 3.55 -20.63 -20.88
C ASP A 49 2.56 -19.74 -21.65
N GLN A 50 1.54 -20.38 -22.22
CA GLN A 50 0.44 -19.65 -22.85
C GLN A 50 -0.64 -19.32 -21.83
N HIS A 51 -1.02 -18.06 -21.84
CA HIS A 51 -1.87 -17.42 -20.85
C HIS A 51 -3.09 -16.82 -21.55
N TYR A 52 -4.29 -17.30 -21.25
CA TYR A 52 -5.54 -16.80 -21.86
C TYR A 52 -6.73 -16.81 -20.89
N LEU A 53 -7.80 -16.11 -21.24
CA LEU A 53 -9.10 -16.12 -20.55
C LEU A 53 -10.12 -16.93 -21.37
N ALA A 54 -10.95 -17.70 -20.68
CA ALA A 54 -12.01 -18.54 -21.23
C ALA A 54 -13.34 -18.31 -20.51
N HIS A 55 -14.47 -18.54 -21.19
CA HIS A 55 -15.81 -18.46 -20.60
C HIS A 55 -16.12 -19.71 -19.77
N TYR A 56 -16.81 -19.55 -18.63
CA TYR A 56 -17.25 -20.67 -17.77
C TYR A 56 -18.26 -21.59 -18.46
N SER A 57 -19.09 -21.03 -19.34
CA SER A 57 -20.19 -21.75 -19.99
C SER A 57 -20.49 -21.13 -21.35
N ALA A 58 -20.03 -21.75 -22.44
CA ALA A 58 -20.55 -21.46 -23.77
C ALA A 58 -20.24 -22.63 -24.71
N GLY A 59 -21.21 -23.00 -25.56
CA GLY A 59 -20.97 -23.92 -26.67
C GLY A 59 -19.88 -23.38 -27.59
N ALA A 60 -19.07 -24.29 -28.18
CA ALA A 60 -17.83 -23.96 -28.89
C ALA A 60 -17.97 -22.89 -30.01
N SER A 61 -19.16 -22.73 -30.60
CA SER A 61 -19.42 -21.71 -31.63
C SER A 61 -19.46 -20.27 -31.10
N TYR A 62 -19.98 -20.06 -29.88
CA TYR A 62 -20.15 -18.72 -29.30
C TYR A 62 -18.82 -18.15 -28.76
N GLN A 63 -17.91 -19.02 -28.29
CA GLN A 63 -16.55 -18.66 -27.89
C GLN A 63 -15.72 -18.13 -29.06
N GLY A 64 -15.79 -18.78 -30.23
CA GLY A 64 -15.03 -18.36 -31.42
C GLY A 64 -15.36 -16.94 -31.88
N GLU A 65 -16.64 -16.57 -31.88
CA GLU A 65 -17.06 -15.22 -32.25
C GLU A 65 -16.66 -14.15 -31.23
N CYS A 66 -16.76 -14.45 -29.94
CA CYS A 66 -16.34 -13.53 -28.89
C CYS A 66 -14.82 -13.29 -28.91
N ASP A 67 -14.03 -14.33 -29.14
CA ASP A 67 -12.57 -14.22 -29.26
C ASP A 67 -12.15 -13.36 -30.46
N LEU A 68 -12.83 -13.49 -31.60
CA LEU A 68 -12.59 -12.68 -32.79
C LEU A 68 -13.00 -11.21 -32.58
N ARG A 69 -14.15 -10.96 -31.96
CA ARG A 69 -14.62 -9.58 -31.69
C ARG A 69 -13.78 -8.88 -30.63
N ALA A 70 -13.35 -9.60 -29.59
CA ALA A 70 -12.41 -9.07 -28.60
C ALA A 70 -11.06 -8.69 -29.23
N ALA A 71 -10.61 -9.42 -30.26
CA ALA A 71 -9.40 -9.09 -31.00
C ALA A 71 -9.55 -7.86 -31.92
N GLN A 72 -10.78 -7.44 -32.24
CA GLN A 72 -11.08 -6.28 -33.09
C GLN A 72 -11.22 -4.96 -32.30
N ILE A 73 -11.22 -5.00 -30.98
CA ILE A 73 -11.22 -3.77 -30.17
C ILE A 73 -9.85 -3.10 -30.32
N ASP A 74 -9.85 -1.93 -30.95
CA ASP A 74 -8.62 -1.19 -31.21
C ASP A 74 -7.89 -0.80 -29.92
N ARG A 75 -6.56 -0.83 -29.97
CA ARG A 75 -5.70 -0.56 -28.82
C ARG A 75 -5.86 0.87 -28.32
N SER A 76 -6.06 1.84 -29.23
CA SER A 76 -6.24 3.24 -28.85
C SER A 76 -7.54 3.46 -28.06
N GLU A 77 -8.60 2.72 -28.42
CA GLU A 77 -9.89 2.79 -27.72
C GLU A 77 -9.82 2.10 -26.35
N GLN A 78 -9.09 0.98 -26.22
CA GLN A 78 -8.82 0.35 -24.93
C GLN A 78 -8.04 1.31 -24.01
N GLU A 79 -6.99 1.95 -24.52
CA GLU A 79 -6.15 2.88 -23.76
C GLU A 79 -6.95 4.11 -23.30
N ARG A 80 -7.81 4.67 -24.16
CA ARG A 80 -8.70 5.79 -23.83
C ARG A 80 -9.70 5.43 -22.73
N GLN A 81 -10.39 4.29 -22.83
CA GLN A 81 -11.33 3.82 -21.81
C GLN A 81 -10.63 3.50 -20.49
N ASN A 82 -9.45 2.88 -20.56
CA ASN A 82 -8.63 2.58 -19.38
C ASN A 82 -8.19 3.87 -18.67
N HIS A 83 -7.77 4.91 -19.40
CA HIS A 83 -7.32 6.18 -18.82
C HIS A 83 -8.44 6.86 -18.03
N VAL A 84 -9.62 7.05 -18.64
CA VAL A 84 -10.77 7.70 -17.99
C VAL A 84 -11.19 6.94 -16.73
N SER A 85 -11.17 5.61 -16.79
CA SER A 85 -11.61 4.77 -15.69
C SER A 85 -10.55 4.66 -14.57
N ARG A 86 -9.26 4.84 -14.89
CA ARG A 86 -8.12 4.84 -13.95
C ARG A 86 -8.13 6.09 -13.05
N ASP A 87 -8.33 7.27 -13.62
CA ASP A 87 -8.35 8.53 -12.85
C ASP A 87 -9.50 8.57 -11.84
N GLN A 88 -10.69 8.09 -12.24
CA GLN A 88 -11.84 7.98 -11.34
C GLN A 88 -11.57 7.05 -10.16
N ARG A 89 -10.85 5.93 -10.39
CA ARG A 89 -10.56 4.93 -9.36
C ARG A 89 -9.46 5.29 -8.40
N LEU A 90 -8.46 6.01 -8.86
CA LEU A 90 -7.44 6.58 -8.00
C LEU A 90 -8.05 7.51 -6.94
N ALA A 91 -9.03 8.34 -7.33
CA ALA A 91 -9.79 9.17 -6.39
C ALA A 91 -10.56 8.32 -5.36
N TYR A 92 -11.18 7.21 -5.78
CA TYR A 92 -11.86 6.28 -4.87
C TYR A 92 -10.90 5.63 -3.87
N PHE A 93 -9.77 5.09 -4.34
CA PHE A 93 -8.78 4.44 -3.47
C PHE A 93 -8.18 5.42 -2.46
N LEU A 94 -7.86 6.63 -2.88
CA LEU A 94 -7.33 7.67 -2.00
C LEU A 94 -8.35 8.11 -0.93
N ASN A 95 -9.65 8.09 -1.24
CA ASN A 95 -10.71 8.42 -0.28
C ASN A 95 -10.80 7.37 0.85
N VAL A 96 -10.73 6.08 0.52
CA VAL A 96 -10.80 4.99 1.50
C VAL A 96 -9.46 4.75 2.21
N LEU A 97 -8.34 5.16 1.60
CA LEU A 97 -6.98 5.02 2.13
C LEU A 97 -6.87 5.53 3.57
N ARG A 98 -7.22 6.79 3.83
CA ARG A 98 -7.06 7.39 5.16
C ARG A 98 -7.88 6.66 6.23
N ARG A 99 -9.14 6.38 5.93
CA ARG A 99 -10.06 5.69 6.85
C ARG A 99 -9.53 4.30 7.22
N THR A 100 -8.97 3.60 6.25
CA THR A 100 -8.42 2.26 6.45
C THR A 100 -7.15 2.30 7.28
N LEU A 101 -6.21 3.16 6.89
CA LEU A 101 -4.98 3.33 7.64
C LEU A 101 -5.27 3.75 9.08
N ALA A 102 -6.31 4.56 9.31
CA ALA A 102 -6.73 4.95 10.65
C ALA A 102 -7.12 3.78 11.58
N MET A 103 -7.43 2.60 11.03
CA MET A 103 -7.81 1.40 11.78
C MET A 103 -6.60 0.51 12.13
N ALA A 104 -5.39 0.87 11.71
CA ALA A 104 -4.22 0.07 11.99
C ALA A 104 -3.90 -0.01 13.50
N PRO A 105 -3.38 -1.15 13.99
CA PRO A 105 -3.11 -1.36 15.41
C PRO A 105 -1.97 -0.50 15.96
N VAL A 106 -1.23 0.21 15.11
CA VAL A 106 -0.11 1.08 15.49
C VAL A 106 -0.54 2.30 16.32
N TYR A 107 -1.83 2.65 16.29
CA TYR A 107 -2.36 3.79 17.02
C TYR A 107 -2.87 3.38 18.41
N ALA A 108 -2.17 3.83 19.46
CA ALA A 108 -2.58 3.59 20.84
C ALA A 108 -3.90 4.29 21.23
N GLU A 109 -4.20 5.47 20.68
CA GLU A 109 -5.44 6.20 20.92
C GLU A 109 -6.31 6.27 19.66
N SER A 110 -5.87 7.05 18.67
CA SER A 110 -6.49 7.17 17.35
C SER A 110 -5.50 7.75 16.36
N ALA A 111 -5.70 7.45 15.07
CA ALA A 111 -4.89 8.04 14.01
C ALA A 111 -4.98 9.57 13.96
N GLU A 112 -6.17 10.12 14.20
CA GLU A 112 -6.39 11.57 14.22
C GLU A 112 -5.54 12.26 15.29
N LYS A 113 -5.54 11.75 16.53
CA LYS A 113 -4.74 12.35 17.62
C LYS A 113 -3.25 12.18 17.38
N SER A 114 -2.81 11.02 16.92
CA SER A 114 -1.40 10.79 16.63
C SER A 114 -0.92 11.67 15.49
N HIS A 115 -1.68 11.76 14.39
CA HIS A 115 -1.33 12.62 13.25
C HIS A 115 -1.38 14.09 13.64
N TRP A 116 -2.35 14.53 14.45
CA TRP A 116 -2.39 15.88 14.98
C TRP A 116 -1.10 16.22 15.75
N ARG A 117 -0.63 15.33 16.63
CA ARG A 117 0.64 15.55 17.37
C ARG A 117 1.84 15.67 16.42
N MET A 118 1.88 14.84 15.37
CA MET A 118 2.94 14.87 14.36
C MET A 118 2.90 16.16 13.51
N ASP A 119 1.71 16.60 13.13
CA ASP A 119 1.48 17.83 12.36
C ASP A 119 1.83 19.09 13.16
N HIS A 120 1.86 19.00 14.50
CA HIS A 120 2.26 20.09 15.39
C HIS A 120 3.70 19.97 15.89
N SER A 121 4.46 18.95 15.47
CA SER A 121 5.88 18.80 15.79
C SER A 121 6.73 19.44 14.68
N PRO A 122 7.47 20.54 14.95
CA PRO A 122 8.30 21.20 13.94
C PRO A 122 9.33 20.27 13.30
N GLY A 123 9.92 19.35 14.07
CA GLY A 123 10.88 18.39 13.56
C GLY A 123 10.26 17.38 12.60
N ILE A 124 9.10 16.81 12.96
CA ILE A 124 8.39 15.85 12.12
C ILE A 124 7.87 16.50 10.82
N VAL A 125 7.30 17.70 10.91
CA VAL A 125 6.89 18.46 9.73
C VAL A 125 8.08 18.73 8.81
N CYS A 126 9.22 19.15 9.37
CA CYS A 126 10.41 19.45 8.57
C CYS A 126 10.94 18.22 7.82
N ILE A 127 11.08 17.06 8.48
CA ILE A 127 11.56 15.84 7.79
C ILE A 127 10.58 15.36 6.71
N ARG A 128 9.27 15.55 6.93
CA ARG A 128 8.23 15.18 5.99
C ARG A 128 8.27 16.07 4.74
N ASP A 129 8.42 17.37 4.94
CA ASP A 129 8.53 18.34 3.84
C ASP A 129 9.82 18.09 3.03
N LEU A 130 10.94 17.78 3.70
CA LEU A 130 12.18 17.38 3.03
C LEU A 130 12.01 16.08 2.23
N ALA A 131 11.35 15.08 2.80
CA ALA A 131 11.05 13.83 2.10
C ALA A 131 10.18 14.07 0.86
N TRP A 132 9.11 14.88 1.00
CA TRP A 132 8.24 15.22 -0.12
C TRP A 132 8.99 16.00 -1.20
N ALA A 133 9.82 16.98 -0.83
CA ALA A 133 10.62 17.76 -1.79
C ALA A 133 11.59 16.87 -2.58
N ALA A 134 12.28 15.95 -1.91
CA ALA A 134 13.19 15.01 -2.56
C ALA A 134 12.44 14.07 -3.53
N LEU A 135 11.30 13.53 -3.10
CA LEU A 135 10.53 12.56 -3.88
C LEU A 135 9.77 13.19 -5.05
N SER A 136 9.22 14.39 -4.87
CA SER A 136 8.46 15.10 -5.91
C SER A 136 9.35 15.58 -7.06
N GLN A 137 10.62 15.88 -6.78
CA GLN A 137 11.60 16.33 -7.78
C GLN A 137 12.39 15.17 -8.40
N GLY A 138 12.46 14.02 -7.73
CA GLY A 138 13.19 12.83 -8.19
C GLY A 138 12.42 11.94 -9.16
N ASN A 139 13.08 10.85 -9.59
CA ASN A 139 12.41 9.79 -10.35
C ASN A 139 11.51 8.95 -9.43
N ARG A 140 10.27 9.41 -9.27
CA ARG A 140 9.24 8.77 -8.44
C ARG A 140 9.01 7.29 -8.79
N GLY A 141 9.15 6.93 -10.06
CA GLY A 141 8.94 5.57 -10.54
C GLY A 141 10.04 4.60 -10.10
N SER A 142 11.31 4.99 -10.24
CA SER A 142 12.43 4.14 -9.81
C SER A 142 12.48 4.00 -8.29
N SER A 143 12.27 5.10 -7.56
CA SER A 143 12.16 5.08 -6.09
C SER A 143 11.09 4.10 -5.61
N PHE A 144 9.95 4.03 -6.29
CA PHE A 144 8.92 3.04 -5.99
C PHE A 144 9.43 1.60 -6.15
N ASP A 145 10.05 1.30 -7.30
CA ASP A 145 10.48 -0.06 -7.62
C ASP A 145 11.56 -0.58 -6.65
N GLU A 146 12.55 0.25 -6.34
CA GLU A 146 13.63 -0.09 -5.40
C GLU A 146 13.09 -0.36 -4.00
N CYS A 147 12.25 0.54 -3.48
CA CYS A 147 11.68 0.40 -2.15
C CYS A 147 10.65 -0.74 -2.07
N ALA A 148 9.91 -1.02 -3.15
CA ALA A 148 8.99 -2.15 -3.21
C ALA A 148 9.74 -3.49 -3.15
N ILE A 149 10.88 -3.60 -3.82
CA ILE A 149 11.74 -4.80 -3.75
C ILE A 149 12.25 -4.98 -2.31
N ASP A 150 12.76 -3.91 -1.70
CA ASP A 150 13.25 -3.92 -0.32
C ASP A 150 12.17 -4.37 0.68
N TYR A 151 10.97 -3.79 0.57
CA TYR A 151 9.84 -4.13 1.44
C TYR A 151 9.43 -5.61 1.32
N LEU A 152 9.34 -6.12 0.08
CA LEU A 152 8.95 -7.51 -0.16
C LEU A 152 10.01 -8.49 0.38
N ALA A 153 11.29 -8.15 0.26
CA ALA A 153 12.37 -8.95 0.85
C ALA A 153 12.28 -8.98 2.38
N ARG A 154 11.97 -7.84 3.03
CA ARG A 154 11.75 -7.79 4.50
C ARG A 154 10.58 -8.67 4.94
N LEU A 155 9.49 -8.69 4.17
CA LEU A 155 8.34 -9.55 4.46
C LEU A 155 8.71 -11.03 4.37
N ASP A 156 9.42 -11.42 3.31
CA ASP A 156 9.82 -12.81 3.09
C ASP A 156 10.68 -13.33 4.24
N GLU A 157 11.65 -12.54 4.70
CA GLU A 157 12.50 -12.90 5.84
C GLU A 157 11.78 -12.94 7.18
N ALA A 158 10.77 -12.08 7.36
CA ALA A 158 9.88 -12.14 8.52
C ALA A 158 8.93 -13.35 8.46
N GLY A 159 8.92 -14.11 7.35
CA GLY A 159 7.97 -15.19 7.09
C GLY A 159 6.54 -14.67 6.90
N TRP A 160 6.39 -13.39 6.55
CA TRP A 160 5.11 -12.73 6.38
C TRP A 160 4.72 -12.66 4.92
N SER A 161 3.41 -12.70 4.65
CA SER A 161 2.88 -12.53 3.30
C SER A 161 1.85 -11.40 3.29
N LEU A 162 1.74 -10.75 2.14
CA LEU A 162 0.73 -9.71 1.94
C LEU A 162 -0.65 -10.35 2.00
N ALA A 163 -1.43 -10.00 3.03
CA ALA A 163 -2.78 -10.49 3.26
C ALA A 163 -3.80 -9.81 2.32
N THR A 164 -3.58 -9.90 1.01
CA THR A 164 -4.50 -9.33 0.02
C THR A 164 -5.00 -10.36 -0.98
N SER A 165 -6.16 -10.05 -1.56
CA SER A 165 -6.83 -10.90 -2.53
C SER A 165 -6.26 -10.77 -3.96
N PHE A 166 -5.31 -9.88 -4.20
CA PHE A 166 -4.77 -9.60 -5.53
C PHE A 166 -3.44 -10.29 -5.78
N SER A 167 -3.12 -10.58 -7.05
CA SER A 167 -1.75 -10.96 -7.42
C SER A 167 -0.77 -9.84 -7.05
N LEU A 168 0.45 -10.22 -6.68
CA LEU A 168 1.51 -9.27 -6.33
C LEU A 168 1.78 -8.27 -7.47
N GLY A 169 1.79 -8.74 -8.72
CA GLY A 169 1.98 -7.87 -9.89
C GLY A 169 0.91 -6.78 -9.97
N ARG A 170 -0.34 -7.11 -9.64
CA ARG A 170 -1.43 -6.14 -9.65
C ARG A 170 -1.39 -5.20 -8.44
N GLN A 171 -1.04 -5.70 -7.26
CA GLN A 171 -0.82 -4.86 -6.07
C GLN A 171 0.26 -3.81 -6.35
N ARG A 172 1.39 -4.21 -6.94
CA ARG A 172 2.48 -3.31 -7.33
C ARG A 172 2.01 -2.23 -8.29
N GLN A 173 1.19 -2.57 -9.28
CA GLN A 173 0.67 -1.59 -10.23
C GLN A 173 -0.23 -0.55 -9.54
N ILE A 174 -1.19 -0.99 -8.72
CA ILE A 174 -2.12 -0.08 -8.00
C ILE A 174 -1.34 0.79 -7.01
N ALA A 175 -0.42 0.20 -6.24
CA ALA A 175 0.42 0.91 -5.29
C ALA A 175 1.33 1.93 -5.99
N ARG A 176 1.89 1.59 -7.17
CA ARG A 176 2.69 2.52 -7.98
C ARG A 176 1.87 3.71 -8.43
N ASP A 177 0.65 3.47 -8.90
CA ASP A 177 -0.25 4.53 -9.35
C ASP A 177 -0.57 5.49 -8.21
N MET A 178 -0.93 4.95 -7.04
CA MET A 178 -1.16 5.74 -5.84
C MET A 178 0.09 6.49 -5.40
N TRP A 179 1.25 5.86 -5.45
CA TRP A 179 2.53 6.48 -5.13
C TRP A 179 2.80 7.70 -6.01
N LEU A 180 2.67 7.57 -7.33
CA LEU A 180 2.84 8.67 -8.28
C LEU A 180 1.86 9.82 -8.02
N THR A 181 0.65 9.50 -7.54
CA THR A 181 -0.35 10.51 -7.19
C THR A 181 -0.06 11.20 -5.88
N ILE A 182 0.21 10.47 -4.79
CA ILE A 182 0.44 11.10 -3.48
C ILE A 182 1.69 11.98 -3.51
N THR A 183 2.71 11.59 -4.29
CA THR A 183 3.93 12.39 -4.49
C THR A 183 3.78 13.56 -5.47
N SER A 184 2.58 13.79 -6.01
CA SER A 184 2.26 15.00 -6.80
C SER A 184 1.76 16.14 -5.91
N ASN A 185 1.74 17.36 -6.45
CA ASN A 185 1.23 18.54 -5.74
C ASN A 185 -0.22 18.36 -5.26
N THR A 186 -1.09 17.74 -6.08
CA THR A 186 -2.50 17.52 -5.73
C THR A 186 -2.68 16.42 -4.69
N GLY A 187 -1.74 15.47 -4.62
CA GLY A 187 -1.76 14.36 -3.67
C GLY A 187 -1.06 14.63 -2.33
N HIS A 188 -0.46 15.80 -2.15
CA HIS A 188 0.40 16.12 -1.00
C HIS A 188 -0.28 15.87 0.37
N SER A 189 -1.58 16.16 0.50
CA SER A 189 -2.30 15.88 1.75
C SER A 189 -2.38 14.37 2.04
N ASN A 190 -2.50 13.51 1.03
CA ASN A 190 -2.44 12.05 1.19
C ASN A 190 -1.02 11.58 1.45
N PHE A 191 -0.01 12.20 0.83
CA PHE A 191 1.38 11.93 1.17
C PHE A 191 1.63 12.17 2.66
N ASN A 192 1.18 13.31 3.20
CA ASN A 192 1.38 13.61 4.62
C ASN A 192 0.75 12.57 5.54
N TYR A 193 -0.44 12.11 5.17
CA TYR A 193 -1.13 11.07 5.92
C TYR A 193 -0.37 9.73 5.88
N VAL A 194 0.06 9.29 4.69
CA VAL A 194 0.78 8.03 4.51
C VAL A 194 2.16 8.10 5.16
N PHE A 195 2.84 9.24 5.09
CA PHE A 195 4.11 9.49 5.75
C PHE A 195 3.98 9.37 7.27
N ASN A 196 2.98 10.03 7.86
CA ASN A 196 2.74 9.95 9.30
C ASN A 196 2.43 8.52 9.75
N HIS A 197 1.60 7.81 8.97
CA HIS A 197 1.30 6.40 9.22
C HIS A 197 2.56 5.52 9.17
N ALA A 198 3.35 5.64 8.11
CA ALA A 198 4.58 4.87 7.91
C ALA A 198 5.60 5.16 9.00
N LEU A 199 5.76 6.42 9.41
CA LEU A 199 6.67 6.78 10.50
C LEU A 199 6.22 6.16 11.83
N MET A 200 4.92 6.12 12.11
CA MET A 200 4.38 5.42 13.28
C MET A 200 4.69 3.92 13.23
N GLN A 201 4.59 3.27 12.07
CA GLN A 201 4.94 1.85 11.91
C GLN A 201 6.43 1.62 12.15
N VAL A 202 7.29 2.48 11.59
CA VAL A 202 8.74 2.43 11.81
C VAL A 202 9.05 2.55 13.30
N VAL A 203 8.46 3.53 14.00
CA VAL A 203 8.62 3.73 15.45
C VAL A 203 8.10 2.54 16.25
N GLY A 204 6.92 2.03 15.90
CA GLY A 204 6.27 0.90 16.58
C GLY A 204 7.06 -0.41 16.47
N ASN A 205 7.90 -0.54 15.44
CA ASN A 205 8.75 -1.71 15.22
C ASN A 205 10.14 -1.61 15.88
N LEU A 206 10.60 -0.43 16.29
CA LEU A 206 11.89 -0.26 17.00
C LEU A 206 12.03 -1.13 18.28
N PRO A 207 10.97 -1.39 19.08
CA PRO A 207 11.11 -2.20 20.30
C PRO A 207 11.25 -3.72 20.08
N ASN A 208 11.05 -4.26 18.87
CA ASN A 208 11.11 -5.70 18.60
C ASN A 208 12.55 -6.24 18.50
N MET A 209 13.30 -6.18 19.61
CA MET A 209 14.73 -6.46 19.64
C MET A 209 15.12 -7.89 20.09
N ARG A 210 14.16 -8.82 20.13
CA ARG A 210 14.37 -10.15 20.77
C ARG A 210 15.44 -11.02 20.10
N ASN A 211 15.76 -10.79 18.82
CA ASN A 211 16.72 -11.58 18.05
C ASN A 211 17.84 -10.73 17.39
N HIS A 212 18.02 -9.48 17.82
CA HIS A 212 18.98 -8.57 17.20
C HIS A 212 20.37 -8.64 17.84
N SER A 213 21.41 -8.44 17.03
CA SER A 213 22.79 -8.29 17.48
C SER A 213 22.95 -7.04 18.37
N PRO A 214 24.00 -6.98 19.22
CA PRO A 214 24.27 -5.80 20.05
C PRO A 214 24.42 -4.50 19.24
N GLN A 215 24.93 -4.59 18.02
CA GLN A 215 25.11 -3.46 17.13
C GLN A 215 23.77 -2.95 16.56
N GLU A 216 22.89 -3.85 16.14
CA GLU A 216 21.52 -3.50 15.70
C GLU A 216 20.71 -2.88 16.85
N ILE A 217 20.90 -3.38 18.08
CA ILE A 217 20.29 -2.81 19.28
C ILE A 217 20.75 -1.37 19.50
N ALA A 218 22.06 -1.10 19.39
CA ALA A 218 22.62 0.24 19.55
C ALA A 218 22.10 1.21 18.49
N ILE A 219 22.07 0.77 17.23
CA ILE A 219 21.50 1.52 16.09
C ILE A 219 20.04 1.88 16.37
N THR A 220 19.24 0.90 16.79
CA THR A 220 17.81 1.06 17.00
C THR A 220 17.53 2.05 18.14
N ARG A 221 18.31 1.98 19.24
CA ARG A 221 18.26 2.97 20.32
C ARG A 221 18.63 4.37 19.84
N GLN A 222 19.71 4.50 19.07
CA GLN A 222 20.14 5.79 18.56
C GLN A 222 19.10 6.40 17.59
N MET A 223 18.45 5.59 16.75
CA MET A 223 17.33 6.03 15.93
C MET A 223 16.14 6.51 16.78
N ALA A 224 15.80 5.77 17.84
CA ALA A 224 14.72 6.14 18.75
C ALA A 224 15.01 7.48 19.47
N GLU A 225 16.26 7.70 19.90
CA GLU A 225 16.70 8.96 20.51
C GLU A 225 16.55 10.14 19.55
N TYR A 226 17.00 10.01 18.31
CA TYR A 226 16.84 11.06 17.31
C TYR A 226 15.37 11.36 17.01
N LEU A 227 14.53 10.33 16.95
CA LEU A 227 13.10 10.50 16.77
C LEU A 227 12.45 11.24 17.94
N GLN A 228 12.84 10.95 19.18
CA GLN A 228 12.39 11.70 20.36
C GLN A 228 12.85 13.16 20.31
N LEU A 229 14.10 13.42 19.90
CA LEU A 229 14.61 14.78 19.72
C LEU A 229 13.83 15.53 18.65
N LEU A 230 13.53 14.91 17.50
CA LEU A 230 12.70 15.51 16.46
C LEU A 230 11.28 15.79 16.93
N TRP A 231 10.69 14.84 17.68
CA TRP A 231 9.34 14.98 18.21
C TRP A 231 9.21 16.17 19.16
N ALA A 232 10.19 16.35 20.05
CA ALA A 232 10.21 17.40 21.06
C ALA A 232 10.86 18.73 20.60
N ALA A 233 11.49 18.76 19.42
CA ALA A 233 12.24 19.91 18.95
C ALA A 233 11.34 21.14 18.76
N LYS A 234 11.80 22.29 19.27
CA LYS A 234 11.26 23.59 18.89
C LYS A 234 11.78 23.97 17.51
N LYS A 235 11.07 24.88 16.81
CA LYS A 235 11.44 25.33 15.46
C LYS A 235 12.88 25.84 15.35
N SER A 236 13.42 26.48 16.40
CA SER A 236 14.82 26.94 16.46
C SER A 236 15.85 25.81 16.46
N ASP A 237 15.47 24.64 16.97
CA ASP A 237 16.39 23.55 17.29
C ASP A 237 16.36 22.43 16.25
N VAL A 238 15.35 22.41 15.37
CA VAL A 238 15.17 21.39 14.32
C VAL A 238 16.45 21.23 13.49
N ASN A 239 17.02 22.33 13.00
CA ASN A 239 18.23 22.28 12.18
C ASN A 239 19.41 21.68 12.94
N VAL A 240 19.53 21.94 14.25
CA VAL A 240 20.60 21.35 15.08
C VAL A 240 20.43 19.84 15.18
N VAL A 241 19.21 19.35 15.37
CA VAL A 241 18.92 17.90 15.41
C VAL A 241 19.21 17.26 14.05
N LEU A 242 18.77 17.87 12.95
CA LEU A 242 19.00 17.36 11.59
C LEU A 242 20.50 17.29 11.26
N GLN A 243 21.26 18.34 11.58
CA GLN A 243 22.72 18.36 11.36
C GLN A 243 23.42 17.26 12.17
N LYS A 244 22.99 17.00 13.41
CA LYS A 244 23.51 15.87 14.20
C LYS A 244 23.21 14.52 13.54
N MET A 245 22.00 14.33 13.02
CA MET A 245 21.62 13.09 12.34
C MET A 245 22.35 12.89 11.01
N LEU A 246 22.63 13.98 10.29
CA LEU A 246 23.40 13.97 9.04
C LEU A 246 24.90 13.73 9.29
N ALA A 247 25.46 14.27 10.37
CA ALA A 247 26.87 14.06 10.71
C ALA A 247 27.14 12.66 11.27
N HIS A 248 26.14 12.01 11.86
CA HIS A 248 26.30 10.68 12.44
C HIS A 248 26.09 9.59 11.38
N GLN A 249 27.19 9.03 10.90
CA GLN A 249 27.20 7.93 9.94
C GLN A 249 26.80 6.60 10.60
N PHE A 250 26.17 5.73 9.82
CA PHE A 250 25.94 4.35 10.20
C PHE A 250 27.25 3.55 10.25
N PRO A 251 27.32 2.50 11.08
CA PRO A 251 28.42 1.54 11.01
C PRO A 251 28.49 0.87 9.63
N LYS A 252 29.70 0.42 9.24
CA LYS A 252 29.92 -0.31 7.98
C LYS A 252 29.02 -1.54 7.89
N GLY A 253 28.47 -1.82 6.70
CA GLY A 253 27.50 -2.91 6.47
C GLY A 253 26.04 -2.56 6.77
N PHE A 254 25.74 -1.30 7.13
CA PHE A 254 24.38 -0.80 7.29
C PHE A 254 24.09 0.35 6.33
N SER A 255 23.05 0.20 5.51
CA SER A 255 22.66 1.16 4.46
C SER A 255 21.21 1.64 4.63
N ASN A 256 20.82 2.70 3.91
CA ASN A 256 19.46 3.24 3.89
C ASN A 256 18.44 2.28 3.25
N THR A 257 18.80 1.54 2.21
CA THR A 257 18.04 0.43 1.57
C THR A 257 18.87 -0.85 1.61
N ARG A 258 18.24 -2.03 1.70
CA ARG A 258 18.95 -3.30 1.69
C ARG A 258 19.43 -3.62 0.28
N GLY A 259 20.69 -4.01 0.15
CA GLY A 259 21.14 -4.81 -0.99
C GLY A 259 21.19 -4.08 -2.32
N VAL A 260 21.85 -2.92 -2.37
CA VAL A 260 22.81 -2.75 -3.44
C VAL A 260 24.16 -3.14 -2.84
N ASP A 261 24.48 -4.44 -2.91
CA ASP A 261 25.85 -4.99 -2.86
C ASP A 261 26.69 -4.50 -4.08
N VAL A 262 26.40 -3.31 -4.59
CA VAL A 262 27.23 -2.63 -5.57
C VAL A 262 27.95 -1.54 -4.78
N ASP A 263 29.07 -1.99 -4.24
CA ASP A 263 30.19 -1.15 -3.79
C ASP A 263 30.13 -0.62 -2.35
N ASP A 264 29.88 -1.52 -1.40
CA ASP A 264 30.70 -1.60 -0.16
C ASP A 264 32.16 -2.06 -0.50
N ARG A 265 32.66 -1.69 -1.69
CA ARG A 265 34.07 -1.74 -2.05
C ARG A 265 34.75 -0.65 -1.24
N ASP A 266 35.15 -1.03 -0.04
CA ASP A 266 36.22 -0.56 0.84
C ASP A 266 36.62 0.93 0.97
N ASP A 267 36.18 1.86 0.12
CA ASP A 267 36.65 3.26 0.07
C ASP A 267 35.55 4.29 -0.28
N SER A 268 34.26 3.93 -0.37
CA SER A 268 33.22 4.94 -0.60
C SER A 268 32.98 5.80 0.66
N GLU A 269 33.30 7.10 0.56
CA GLU A 269 33.09 8.10 1.63
C GLU A 269 31.60 8.34 1.95
N ASP A 270 30.69 7.86 1.09
CA ASP A 270 29.25 8.10 1.14
C ASP A 270 28.50 7.07 2.01
N ARG A 271 28.86 7.00 3.30
CA ARG A 271 28.12 6.19 4.26
C ARG A 271 26.73 6.77 4.52
N SER A 272 25.74 5.89 4.63
CA SER A 272 24.39 6.27 5.07
C SER A 272 24.45 6.89 6.48
N THR A 273 23.52 7.81 6.77
CA THR A 273 23.45 8.54 8.03
C THR A 273 22.17 8.18 8.77
N TYR A 274 22.08 8.54 10.06
CA TYR A 274 20.83 8.40 10.82
C TYR A 274 19.65 9.13 10.18
N PHE A 275 19.93 10.22 9.48
CA PHE A 275 18.93 10.93 8.70
C PHE A 275 18.48 10.13 7.46
N THR A 276 19.41 9.70 6.61
CA THR A 276 19.04 9.01 5.36
C THR A 276 18.41 7.64 5.61
N ARG A 277 18.80 6.95 6.69
CA ARG A 277 18.16 5.69 7.09
C ARG A 277 16.73 5.90 7.57
N LEU A 278 16.47 6.93 8.38
CA LEU A 278 15.11 7.21 8.85
C LEU A 278 14.17 7.50 7.67
N LEU A 279 14.60 8.36 6.75
CA LEU A 279 13.82 8.67 5.54
C LEU A 279 13.66 7.46 4.63
N GLY A 280 14.72 6.68 4.43
CA GLY A 280 14.68 5.45 3.64
C GLY A 280 13.68 4.44 4.20
N ASN A 281 13.78 4.12 5.50
CA ASN A 281 12.84 3.20 6.15
C ASN A 281 11.41 3.73 6.14
N THR A 282 11.21 5.03 6.35
CA THR A 282 9.86 5.62 6.27
C THR A 282 9.31 5.51 4.84
N THR A 283 10.12 5.76 3.82
CA THR A 283 9.71 5.66 2.40
C THR A 283 9.38 4.22 2.00
N ILE A 284 10.21 3.26 2.41
CA ILE A 284 9.96 1.83 2.22
C ILE A 284 8.65 1.42 2.88
N GLU A 285 8.39 1.89 4.10
CA GLU A 285 7.16 1.59 4.83
C GLU A 285 5.93 2.29 4.23
N MET A 286 6.07 3.50 3.67
CA MET A 286 5.00 4.15 2.90
C MET A 286 4.59 3.29 1.70
N ILE A 287 5.57 2.78 0.95
CA ILE A 287 5.32 1.91 -0.20
C ILE A 287 4.76 0.56 0.25
N GLY A 288 5.29 0.00 1.33
CA GLY A 288 4.78 -1.21 1.96
C GLY A 288 3.32 -1.09 2.37
N THR A 289 2.95 0.04 2.98
CA THR A 289 1.57 0.39 3.33
C THR A 289 0.66 0.39 2.09
N LEU A 290 1.13 0.93 0.96
CA LEU A 290 0.39 0.89 -0.29
C LEU A 290 0.32 -0.54 -0.84
N LEU A 291 1.40 -1.32 -0.81
CA LEU A 291 1.39 -2.71 -1.31
C LEU A 291 0.45 -3.61 -0.50
N ALA A 292 0.48 -3.49 0.82
CA ALA A 292 -0.32 -4.28 1.74
C ALA A 292 -1.78 -3.82 1.85
N PHE A 293 -2.15 -2.73 1.19
CA PHE A 293 -3.48 -2.17 1.29
C PHE A 293 -4.54 -3.16 0.74
N PRO A 294 -5.57 -3.54 1.52
CA PRO A 294 -6.57 -4.53 1.08
C PRO A 294 -7.65 -3.88 0.21
N TYR A 295 -7.21 -3.31 -0.91
CA TYR A 295 -7.96 -2.56 -1.92
C TYR A 295 -9.36 -3.10 -2.19
N PHE A 296 -9.47 -4.41 -2.41
CA PHE A 296 -10.70 -5.05 -2.84
C PHE A 296 -11.77 -5.11 -1.75
N GLU A 297 -11.38 -5.53 -0.55
CA GLU A 297 -12.34 -5.77 0.53
C GLU A 297 -12.92 -4.47 1.06
N LEU A 298 -12.14 -3.40 0.99
CA LEU A 298 -12.58 -2.07 1.37
C LEU A 298 -13.51 -1.43 0.33
N LEU A 299 -13.28 -1.69 -0.96
CA LEU A 299 -14.23 -1.32 -2.00
C LEU A 299 -15.57 -2.04 -1.79
N LYS A 300 -15.58 -3.34 -1.51
CA LYS A 300 -16.83 -4.07 -1.21
C LYS A 300 -17.59 -3.48 -0.02
N GLN A 301 -16.87 -3.12 1.06
CA GLN A 301 -17.47 -2.47 2.22
C GLN A 301 -18.10 -1.12 1.88
N GLN A 302 -17.46 -0.32 1.01
CA GLN A 302 -18.01 0.97 0.57
C GLN A 302 -19.29 0.81 -0.27
N TYR A 303 -19.38 -0.26 -1.08
CA TYR A 303 -20.55 -0.56 -1.93
C TYR A 303 -21.59 -1.47 -1.26
N GLY A 304 -21.43 -1.80 0.03
CA GLY A 304 -22.46 -2.43 0.84
C GLY A 304 -22.58 -3.95 0.75
N ASP A 305 -21.57 -4.68 0.25
CA ASP A 305 -21.57 -6.15 0.28
C ASP A 305 -20.89 -6.67 1.57
N SER A 306 -21.70 -6.82 2.63
CA SER A 306 -21.25 -7.26 3.96
C SER A 306 -20.91 -8.76 4.05
N SER A 307 -21.14 -9.54 2.99
CA SER A 307 -20.97 -11.00 3.02
C SER A 307 -19.53 -11.48 2.81
N LYS A 308 -18.58 -10.57 2.52
CA LYS A 308 -17.20 -10.92 2.13
C LYS A 308 -16.12 -10.14 2.89
N VAL A 309 -16.42 -9.62 4.08
CA VAL A 309 -15.46 -8.91 4.93
C VAL A 309 -14.44 -9.89 5.53
N TYR A 310 -13.14 -9.66 5.32
CA TYR A 310 -12.10 -10.47 5.96
C TYR A 310 -12.00 -10.12 7.46
N PRO A 311 -11.92 -11.12 8.35
CA PRO A 311 -11.51 -10.93 9.73
C PRO A 311 -9.98 -10.76 9.81
N TYR A 312 -9.54 -9.69 10.45
CA TYR A 312 -8.13 -9.42 10.75
C TYR A 312 -7.46 -10.61 11.47
N GLN A 313 -6.26 -11.08 11.09
CA GLN A 313 -5.47 -12.05 11.88
C GLN A 313 -3.95 -11.95 11.57
N PRO A 314 -3.04 -12.10 12.57
CA PRO A 314 -2.92 -13.31 13.39
C PRO A 314 -2.76 -13.11 14.92
N GLY A 315 -3.34 -14.04 15.71
CA GLY A 315 -3.15 -14.15 17.17
C GLY A 315 -4.35 -13.81 18.06
N ILE A 316 -5.50 -13.43 17.49
CA ILE A 316 -6.68 -13.01 18.24
C ILE A 316 -7.86 -13.92 17.84
N GLU A 317 -8.44 -14.59 18.83
CA GLU A 317 -9.68 -15.36 18.67
C GLU A 317 -10.78 -14.47 18.07
N PRO A 318 -11.66 -15.01 17.23
CA PRO A 318 -12.74 -14.23 16.60
C PRO A 318 -13.52 -13.45 17.66
N VAL A 319 -13.80 -12.17 17.36
CA VAL A 319 -14.50 -11.25 18.26
C VAL A 319 -15.79 -11.90 18.76
N ASP A 320 -15.93 -11.97 20.08
CA ASP A 320 -17.06 -12.55 20.78
C ASP A 320 -18.37 -12.00 20.19
N PRO A 321 -19.29 -12.87 19.72
CA PRO A 321 -20.61 -12.47 19.23
C PRO A 321 -21.35 -11.53 20.20
N ASP A 322 -21.11 -11.65 21.51
CA ASP A 322 -21.69 -10.80 22.53
C ASP A 322 -21.08 -9.38 22.55
N GLU A 323 -19.80 -9.21 22.22
CA GLU A 323 -19.19 -7.88 22.04
C GLU A 323 -19.70 -7.18 20.78
N VAL A 324 -19.87 -7.94 19.69
CA VAL A 324 -20.46 -7.40 18.44
C VAL A 324 -21.91 -6.96 18.69
N ALA A 325 -22.68 -7.73 19.46
CA ALA A 325 -24.04 -7.37 19.87
C ALA A 325 -24.06 -6.10 20.75
N LYS A 326 -23.13 -5.98 21.72
CA LYS A 326 -22.99 -4.79 22.58
C LYS A 326 -22.63 -3.54 21.78
N LEU A 327 -21.70 -3.64 20.82
CA LEU A 327 -21.31 -2.53 19.95
C LEU A 327 -22.45 -2.08 19.02
N LYS A 328 -23.26 -3.03 18.53
CA LYS A 328 -24.46 -2.72 17.74
C LYS A 328 -25.51 -2.01 18.58
N ALA A 329 -25.79 -2.50 19.78
CA ALA A 329 -26.70 -1.87 20.73
C ALA A 329 -26.25 -0.46 21.14
N PHE A 330 -24.94 -0.27 21.35
CA PHE A 330 -24.36 1.05 21.65
C PHE A 330 -24.54 2.03 20.49
N ARG A 331 -24.31 1.59 19.25
CA ARG A 331 -24.52 2.41 18.05
C ARG A 331 -25.98 2.79 17.85
N GLU A 332 -26.90 1.87 18.06
CA GLU A 332 -28.35 2.12 17.96
C GLU A 332 -28.83 3.08 19.05
N LYS A 333 -28.27 2.99 20.26
CA LYS A 333 -28.53 3.93 21.35
C LYS A 333 -28.02 5.34 21.02
N VAL A 334 -26.78 5.46 20.55
CA VAL A 334 -26.19 6.75 20.16
C VAL A 334 -26.93 7.39 18.98
N MET A 335 -27.48 6.59 18.06
CA MET A 335 -28.32 7.09 16.96
C MET A 335 -29.70 7.55 17.46
N ARG A 336 -30.30 6.83 18.43
CA ARG A 336 -31.56 7.21 19.06
C ARG A 336 -31.44 8.52 19.85
N ASP A 337 -30.34 8.67 20.59
CA ASP A 337 -30.08 9.85 21.42
C ASP A 337 -29.67 11.10 20.61
N ARG A 338 -29.39 10.93 19.30
CA ARG A 338 -29.06 12.02 18.35
C ARG A 338 -30.19 12.43 17.43
N MET A 339 -31.36 11.77 17.48
CA MET A 339 -32.54 12.25 16.77
C MET A 339 -33.24 13.32 17.62
N PRO A 340 -33.54 14.51 17.06
CA PRO A 340 -34.33 15.50 17.77
C PRO A 340 -35.73 14.92 18.04
N PRO A 341 -36.37 15.25 19.17
CA PRO A 341 -37.71 14.76 19.46
C PRO A 341 -38.65 15.20 18.35
N SER A 342 -39.35 14.24 17.76
CA SER A 342 -40.40 14.49 16.78
C SER A 342 -41.42 15.45 17.40
N ALA A 343 -41.55 16.64 16.81
CA ALA A 343 -42.55 17.62 17.21
C ALA A 343 -43.95 17.04 16.98
N HIS A 344 -44.69 16.83 18.07
CA HIS A 344 -46.13 16.74 18.10
C HIS A 344 -46.66 17.81 19.06
#